data_AF-A0A0Q4KV28-F1
#
_entry.id   AF-A0A0Q4KV28-F1
#
_cell.length_a   1.000
_cell.length_b   1.000
_cell.length_c   1.000
_cell.angle_alpha   90.00
_cell.angle_beta   90.00
_cell.angle_gamma   90.00
#
_symmetry.space_group_name_H-M   'P 1'
#
loop_
_entity.id
_entity.type
_entity.pdbx_description
1 polymer ?
#
loop_
_entity_poly.entity_id
_entity_poly.type
_entity_poly.pdbx_seq_one_letter_code
_entity_poly.pdbx_strand_id
1 'polypeptide(L)'
;MEKTCTEVWKNCLQIIKDNIPNQSFKTWFEPITALKLEGKVLTIQVPSLFFYEWLEEHYVGLLRKTVKKQLGEDGRLEYNIVVDKSSNSGSPYTTNMPSNGNGAEAKVQSMPIPVSINKDIKNPFIIPGLKKLNVDPQLNSNYTFENYIEGDCNRLARSAGYAVAAKPGGTSFNPLMIYGGVGLGKTHLAQAIGNEIKRSMPDKLVIYVSCEKFCQQFVDSLKNNTINDFVNFYQAMDVIIMDDVHNFAGKEKTQDIFFHIFNHLHQSGKQVILTSDKAPKDLAGLEERLLSRFKWGLSADLQIPDLETRIAILRKKMYADGIELPGEVVEYVAHNIDNNVRELEGAMVSLLAQATLNKKEIDLALAKQMLKNFIKNTSKEISMEYIQKLVCEYFEVPVDMVKSQTRKREIVQARQISMYLSKSHTKSSLKTIGAFFGGRDHSTVIYACQTVEDLIDTDKKFKAYVHDIQKKLKMS
;
A
#
# COMPACT_ATOMS: atom_id res chain seq x y z
N MET A 1 26.55 -49.38 -7.00
CA MET A 1 25.39 -49.32 -6.09
C MET A 1 24.56 -48.12 -6.51
N GLU A 2 23.43 -48.35 -7.17
CA GLU A 2 22.48 -47.29 -7.52
C GLU A 2 21.90 -46.75 -6.21
N LYS A 3 22.14 -45.46 -5.92
CA LYS A 3 21.60 -44.82 -4.71
C LYS A 3 20.11 -44.65 -4.91
N THR A 4 19.29 -45.15 -3.99
CA THR A 4 17.83 -45.03 -4.08
C THR A 4 17.41 -43.57 -3.80
N CYS A 5 16.40 -43.04 -4.49
CA CYS A 5 15.94 -41.65 -4.34
C CYS A 5 15.62 -41.27 -2.88
N THR A 6 15.06 -42.21 -2.11
CA THR A 6 14.74 -42.09 -0.68
C THR A 6 15.98 -42.03 0.20
N GLU A 7 17.06 -42.73 -0.13
CA GLU A 7 18.32 -42.71 0.64
C GLU A 7 19.07 -41.39 0.41
N VAL A 8 19.11 -40.89 -0.82
CA VAL A 8 19.71 -39.59 -1.14
C VAL A 8 19.00 -38.47 -0.39
N TRP A 9 17.66 -38.47 -0.40
CA TRP A 9 16.88 -37.45 0.30
C TRP A 9 17.00 -37.55 1.82
N LYS A 10 17.03 -38.75 2.38
CA LYS A 10 17.23 -38.95 3.83
C LYS A 10 18.59 -38.41 4.29
N ASN A 11 19.64 -38.60 3.50
CA ASN A 11 20.96 -38.03 3.76
C ASN A 11 20.96 -36.50 3.62
N CYS A 12 20.20 -35.94 2.68
CA CYS A 12 19.99 -34.50 2.59
C CYS A 12 19.26 -33.96 3.84
N LEU A 13 18.21 -34.63 4.29
CA LEU A 13 17.45 -34.24 5.49
C LEU A 13 18.30 -34.24 6.76
N GLN A 14 19.24 -35.18 6.92
CA GLN A 14 20.18 -35.17 8.05
C GLN A 14 21.06 -33.93 8.05
N ILE A 15 21.66 -33.58 6.91
CA ILE A 15 22.50 -32.40 6.78
C ILE A 15 21.68 -31.12 7.01
N ILE A 16 20.45 -31.07 6.51
CA ILE A 16 19.57 -29.92 6.69
C ILE A 16 19.20 -29.77 8.16
N LYS A 17 18.89 -30.87 8.87
CA LYS A 17 18.54 -30.86 10.30
C LYS A 17 19.65 -30.28 11.18
N ASP A 18 20.92 -30.55 10.85
CA ASP A 18 22.07 -30.03 11.60
C ASP A 18 22.34 -28.53 11.33
N ASN A 19 21.79 -27.98 10.24
CA ASN A 19 22.05 -26.61 9.80
C ASN A 19 20.86 -25.66 10.02
N ILE A 20 19.72 -26.14 10.53
CA ILE A 20 18.55 -25.29 10.80
C ILE A 20 17.94 -25.56 12.18
N PRO A 21 17.23 -24.59 12.78
CA PRO A 21 16.52 -24.80 14.04
C PRO A 21 15.50 -25.95 13.95
N ASN A 22 15.42 -26.77 15.00
CA ASN A 22 14.55 -27.96 15.06
C ASN A 22 13.08 -27.67 14.72
N GLN A 23 12.58 -26.48 15.07
CA GLN A 23 11.19 -26.07 14.78
C GLN A 23 10.97 -25.78 13.30
N SER A 24 11.93 -25.16 12.61
CA SER A 24 11.89 -24.95 11.16
C SER A 24 12.01 -26.27 10.39
N PHE A 25 12.82 -27.21 10.88
CA PHE A 25 12.96 -28.53 10.28
C PHE A 25 11.64 -29.33 10.28
N LYS A 26 10.99 -29.41 11.44
CA LYS A 26 9.71 -30.12 11.60
C LYS A 26 8.60 -29.54 10.71
N THR A 27 8.54 -28.22 10.58
CA THR A 27 7.47 -27.57 9.80
C THR A 27 7.68 -27.73 8.30
N TRP A 28 8.90 -27.58 7.80
CA TRP A 28 9.14 -27.42 6.37
C TRP A 28 9.73 -28.63 5.66
N PHE A 29 10.54 -29.43 6.35
CA PHE A 29 11.32 -30.51 5.72
C PHE A 29 10.80 -31.91 6.04
N GLU A 30 10.16 -32.10 7.20
CA GLU A 30 9.53 -33.37 7.59
C GLU A 30 8.36 -33.79 6.65
N PRO A 31 7.53 -32.88 6.11
CA PRO A 31 6.44 -33.25 5.19
C PRO A 31 6.89 -33.60 3.77
N ILE A 32 8.18 -33.44 3.42
CA ILE A 32 8.67 -33.59 2.04
C ILE A 32 9.10 -35.03 1.77
N THR A 33 8.55 -35.64 0.72
CA THR A 33 8.92 -37.00 0.29
C THR A 33 9.69 -36.97 -1.03
N ALA A 34 10.63 -37.90 -1.23
CA ALA A 34 11.31 -38.06 -2.51
C ALA A 34 10.47 -38.93 -3.44
N LEU A 35 10.20 -38.46 -4.65
CA LEU A 35 9.41 -39.20 -5.64
C LEU A 35 10.30 -39.99 -6.60
N LYS A 36 11.28 -39.31 -7.20
CA LYS A 36 12.10 -39.89 -8.28
C LYS A 36 13.53 -39.37 -8.23
N LEU A 37 14.46 -40.20 -8.69
CA LEU A 37 15.84 -39.82 -8.95
C LEU A 37 16.20 -40.34 -10.33
N GLU A 38 16.28 -39.44 -11.30
CA GLU A 38 16.65 -39.76 -12.68
C GLU A 38 18.02 -39.12 -12.97
N GLY A 39 19.06 -39.96 -13.03
CA GLY A 39 20.45 -39.52 -13.19
C GLY A 39 20.92 -38.64 -12.02
N LYS A 40 21.08 -37.33 -12.28
CA LYS A 40 21.51 -36.32 -11.29
C LYS A 40 20.39 -35.38 -10.85
N VAL A 41 19.14 -35.67 -11.21
CA VAL A 41 17.98 -34.85 -10.89
C VAL A 41 17.13 -35.57 -9.84
N LEU A 42 17.00 -34.96 -8.66
CA LEU A 42 16.15 -35.44 -7.58
C LEU A 42 14.82 -34.69 -7.62
N THR A 43 13.71 -35.41 -7.73
CA THR A 43 12.37 -34.83 -7.68
C THR A 43 11.76 -35.08 -6.30
N ILE A 44 11.43 -34.00 -5.59
CA ILE A 44 10.78 -34.04 -4.28
C ILE A 44 9.33 -33.57 -4.35
N GLN A 45 8.47 -34.17 -3.54
CA GLN A 45 7.07 -33.79 -3.40
C GLN A 45 6.92 -32.79 -2.27
N VAL A 46 6.29 -31.65 -2.58
CA VAL A 46 5.93 -30.65 -1.59
C VAL A 46 4.39 -30.54 -1.48
N PRO A 47 3.85 -30.27 -0.28
CA PRO A 47 2.40 -30.28 -0.05
C PRO A 47 1.61 -29.19 -0.80
N SER A 48 2.24 -28.05 -1.11
CA SER A 48 1.58 -26.91 -1.75
C SER A 48 2.56 -25.98 -2.45
N LEU A 49 2.05 -25.06 -3.28
CA LEU A 49 2.85 -24.02 -3.93
C LEU A 49 3.52 -23.08 -2.93
N PHE A 50 2.85 -22.76 -1.81
CA PHE A 50 3.42 -21.97 -0.72
C PHE A 50 4.64 -22.65 -0.08
N PHE A 51 4.61 -23.98 0.07
CA PHE A 51 5.78 -24.74 0.53
C PHE A 51 6.96 -24.62 -0.44
N TYR A 52 6.69 -24.65 -1.75
CA TYR A 52 7.72 -24.44 -2.78
C TYR A 52 8.31 -23.04 -2.71
N GLU A 53 7.47 -22.00 -2.70
CA GLU A 53 7.91 -20.59 -2.68
C GLU A 53 8.72 -20.28 -1.42
N TRP A 54 8.27 -20.78 -0.25
CA TRP A 54 8.99 -20.59 1.01
C TRP A 54 10.35 -21.30 1.03
N LEU A 55 10.44 -22.52 0.51
CA LEU A 55 11.71 -23.27 0.41
C LEU A 55 12.67 -22.60 -0.57
N GLU A 56 12.17 -22.11 -1.72
CA GLU A 56 12.99 -21.39 -2.70
C GLU A 56 13.48 -20.05 -2.16
N GLU A 57 12.65 -19.29 -1.45
CA GLU A 57 13.02 -17.98 -0.92
C GLU A 57 14.03 -18.08 0.24
N HIS A 58 13.82 -19.04 1.16
CA HIS A 58 14.58 -19.07 2.42
C HIS A 58 15.66 -20.16 2.48
N TYR A 59 15.51 -21.26 1.73
CA TYR A 59 16.34 -22.46 1.89
C TYR A 59 16.96 -22.99 0.59
N VAL A 60 16.76 -22.33 -0.56
CA VAL A 60 17.34 -22.75 -1.86
C VAL A 60 18.85 -22.92 -1.80
N GLY A 61 19.55 -22.03 -1.09
CA GLY A 61 21.00 -22.09 -0.94
C GLY A 61 21.45 -23.34 -0.18
N LEU A 62 20.73 -23.72 0.87
CA LEU A 62 21.00 -24.91 1.67
C LEU A 62 20.64 -26.19 0.89
N LEU A 63 19.47 -26.21 0.26
CA LEU A 63 19.01 -27.32 -0.59
C LEU A 63 20.01 -27.59 -1.72
N ARG A 64 20.42 -26.55 -2.45
CA ARG A 64 21.37 -26.67 -3.56
C ARG A 64 22.73 -27.20 -3.10
N LYS A 65 23.26 -26.70 -1.98
CA LYS A 65 24.53 -27.19 -1.41
C LYS A 65 24.42 -28.66 -1.00
N THR A 66 23.31 -29.05 -0.39
CA THR A 66 23.11 -30.40 0.13
C THR A 66 22.90 -31.41 -1.01
N VAL A 67 22.11 -31.05 -2.01
CA VAL A 67 21.87 -31.85 -3.22
C VAL A 67 23.16 -32.01 -4.03
N LYS A 68 23.95 -30.94 -4.21
CA LYS A 68 25.26 -31.03 -4.88
C LYS A 68 26.26 -31.91 -4.12
N LYS A 69 26.24 -31.88 -2.79
CA LYS A 69 27.10 -32.74 -1.96
C LYS A 69 26.76 -34.23 -2.11
N GLN A 70 25.49 -34.57 -2.36
CA GLN A 70 25.03 -35.96 -2.48
C GLN A 70 25.02 -36.51 -3.91
N LEU A 71 24.72 -35.67 -4.91
CA LEU A 71 24.57 -36.03 -6.32
C LEU A 71 25.70 -35.52 -7.24
N GLY A 72 26.65 -34.74 -6.71
CA GLY A 72 27.75 -34.13 -7.47
C GLY A 72 27.46 -32.70 -7.96
N GLU A 73 28.44 -32.04 -8.59
CA GLU A 73 28.34 -30.62 -8.95
C GLU A 73 27.17 -30.23 -9.88
N ASP A 74 26.70 -31.19 -10.68
CA ASP A 74 25.54 -31.07 -11.59
C ASP A 74 24.22 -31.51 -10.96
N GLY A 75 24.19 -31.80 -9.66
CA GLY A 75 22.97 -32.20 -8.97
C GLY A 75 21.88 -31.13 -9.07
N ARG A 76 20.70 -31.49 -9.57
CA ARG A 76 19.52 -30.61 -9.68
C ARG A 76 18.38 -31.13 -8.83
N LEU A 77 17.59 -30.21 -8.31
CA LEU A 77 16.39 -30.49 -7.53
C LEU A 77 15.18 -30.03 -8.33
N GLU A 78 14.18 -30.90 -8.44
CA GLU A 78 12.88 -30.60 -9.02
C GLU A 78 11.80 -30.77 -7.97
N TYR A 79 10.73 -29.97 -8.09
CA TYR A 79 9.61 -30.00 -7.16
C TYR A 79 8.36 -30.50 -7.87
N ASN A 80 7.66 -31.42 -7.22
CA ASN A 80 6.33 -31.88 -7.59
C ASN A 80 5.35 -31.37 -6.54
N ILE A 81 4.37 -30.57 -6.96
CA ILE A 81 3.35 -30.02 -6.07
C ILE A 81 2.12 -30.92 -6.18
N VAL A 82 1.66 -31.45 -5.06
CA VAL A 82 0.38 -32.17 -5.02
C VAL A 82 -0.75 -31.16 -5.19
N VAL A 83 -1.25 -31.02 -6.41
CA VAL A 83 -2.52 -30.36 -6.67
C VAL A 83 -3.59 -31.41 -6.45
N ASP A 84 -4.29 -31.31 -5.33
CA ASP A 84 -5.38 -32.23 -5.02
C ASP A 84 -6.45 -32.12 -6.11
N LYS A 85 -6.51 -33.12 -6.98
CA LYS A 85 -7.57 -33.28 -7.97
C LYS A 85 -8.44 -34.46 -7.58
N SER A 86 -9.52 -34.08 -6.88
CA SER A 86 -10.89 -34.51 -7.10
C SER A 86 -11.27 -35.94 -6.75
N SER A 87 -12.47 -36.11 -6.18
CA SER A 87 -13.28 -37.30 -6.46
C SER A 87 -13.45 -37.46 -7.99
N ASN A 88 -12.57 -38.29 -8.57
CA ASN A 88 -12.71 -39.26 -9.67
C ASN A 88 -13.81 -38.99 -10.74
N SER A 89 -13.57 -38.99 -12.06
CA SER A 89 -12.65 -39.80 -12.87
C SER A 89 -12.47 -39.19 -14.27
N GLY A 90 -11.32 -39.42 -14.93
CA GLY A 90 -11.19 -39.39 -16.40
C GLY A 90 -10.07 -38.52 -16.97
N SER A 91 -8.87 -39.09 -17.09
CA SER A 91 -7.70 -38.66 -17.90
C SER A 91 -7.23 -37.19 -17.78
N PRO A 92 -6.12 -36.91 -17.07
CA PRO A 92 -5.48 -35.60 -17.14
C PRO A 92 -4.90 -35.39 -18.54
N TYR A 93 -5.36 -34.32 -19.21
CA TYR A 93 -4.64 -33.73 -20.33
C TYR A 93 -3.22 -33.38 -19.89
N THR A 94 -2.23 -34.00 -20.52
CA THR A 94 -0.81 -33.65 -20.37
C THR A 94 -0.49 -32.46 -21.26
N THR A 95 -0.02 -31.36 -20.69
CA THR A 95 0.80 -30.38 -21.41
C THR A 95 2.22 -30.46 -20.87
N ASN A 96 3.08 -31.18 -21.60
CA ASN A 96 4.52 -31.16 -21.35
C ASN A 96 5.06 -29.80 -21.78
N MET A 97 5.67 -29.05 -20.86
CA MET A 97 6.43 -27.86 -21.18
C MET A 97 7.93 -28.17 -21.04
N PRO A 98 8.70 -28.21 -22.14
CA PRO A 98 10.10 -28.56 -22.09
C PRO A 98 10.96 -27.45 -21.48
N SER A 99 11.91 -27.85 -20.62
CA SER A 99 13.10 -27.07 -20.29
C SER A 99 13.95 -26.96 -21.56
N ASN A 100 14.01 -25.77 -22.15
CA ASN A 100 14.64 -25.59 -23.46
C ASN A 100 16.16 -25.42 -23.33
N GLY A 101 16.90 -26.31 -23.99
CA GLY A 101 18.35 -26.29 -24.20
C GLY A 101 18.75 -26.75 -25.61
N ASN A 102 18.47 -25.90 -26.60
CA ASN A 102 19.15 -25.62 -27.88
C ASN A 102 19.31 -26.61 -29.06
N GLY A 103 18.87 -26.10 -30.23
CA GLY A 103 19.42 -26.30 -31.59
C GLY A 103 18.31 -26.62 -32.62
N ALA A 104 17.99 -25.87 -33.68
CA ALA A 104 18.53 -24.65 -34.28
C ALA A 104 17.44 -24.04 -35.20
N GLU A 105 17.32 -22.71 -35.24
CA GLU A 105 17.27 -21.85 -36.45
C GLU A 105 16.97 -20.39 -36.05
N ALA A 106 17.65 -19.48 -36.73
CA ALA A 106 18.12 -18.21 -36.19
C ALA A 106 17.04 -17.11 -36.02
N LYS A 107 16.92 -16.56 -34.80
CA LYS A 107 16.67 -15.14 -34.55
C LYS A 107 17.50 -14.69 -33.34
N VAL A 108 18.29 -13.64 -33.54
CA VAL A 108 19.26 -13.09 -32.59
C VAL A 108 18.56 -12.68 -31.29
N GLN A 109 18.70 -13.48 -30.23
CA GLN A 109 18.31 -13.14 -28.86
C GLN A 109 19.56 -12.77 -28.07
N SER A 110 19.63 -11.53 -27.59
CA SER A 110 20.69 -11.06 -26.70
C SER A 110 20.49 -11.62 -25.29
N MET A 111 21.48 -12.34 -24.76
CA MET A 111 21.52 -12.78 -23.35
C MET A 111 21.50 -11.55 -22.40
N PRO A 112 20.71 -11.57 -21.31
CA PRO A 112 20.91 -10.62 -20.22
C PRO A 112 22.13 -11.06 -19.39
N ILE A 113 23.14 -10.21 -19.33
CA ILE A 113 24.18 -10.30 -18.31
C ILE A 113 23.50 -9.93 -16.97
N PRO A 114 23.70 -10.69 -15.89
CA PRO A 114 23.23 -10.27 -14.57
C PRO A 114 24.06 -9.07 -14.13
N VAL A 115 23.53 -7.86 -14.35
CA VAL A 115 24.10 -6.64 -13.80
C VAL A 115 23.58 -6.51 -12.38
N SER A 116 24.41 -6.91 -11.42
CA SER A 116 24.25 -6.53 -10.02
C SER A 116 24.15 -5.00 -9.96
N ILE A 117 22.99 -4.48 -9.58
CA ILE A 117 22.78 -3.05 -9.38
C ILE A 117 23.52 -2.65 -8.10
N ASN A 118 24.76 -2.21 -8.26
CA ASN A 118 25.41 -1.30 -7.35
C ASN A 118 26.27 -0.33 -8.16
N LYS A 119 25.94 0.95 -8.01
CA LYS A 119 26.74 2.16 -8.34
C LYS A 119 27.30 2.23 -9.76
N ASP A 120 26.57 2.92 -10.63
CA ASP A 120 27.06 4.08 -11.39
C ASP A 120 26.09 4.36 -12.53
N ILE A 121 25.55 5.58 -12.55
CA ILE A 121 24.73 6.04 -13.67
C ILE A 121 25.66 6.15 -14.89
N LYS A 122 25.32 5.49 -16.00
CA LYS A 122 25.99 5.71 -17.29
C LYS A 122 24.97 5.90 -18.40
N ASN A 123 24.97 7.10 -18.97
CA ASN A 123 24.40 7.43 -20.27
C ASN A 123 25.45 8.26 -21.00
N PRO A 124 25.82 7.98 -22.27
CA PRO A 124 25.20 8.73 -23.37
C PRO A 124 25.24 7.99 -24.74
N PHE A 125 24.16 8.02 -25.53
CA PHE A 125 24.13 7.63 -26.95
C PHE A 125 24.55 6.17 -27.31
N ILE A 126 23.58 5.24 -27.31
CA ILE A 126 23.71 3.97 -28.04
C ILE A 126 23.39 4.24 -29.53
N ILE A 127 24.38 4.14 -30.41
CA ILE A 127 24.26 4.20 -31.89
C ILE A 127 25.13 3.06 -32.46
N PRO A 128 24.87 2.47 -33.63
CA PRO A 128 23.64 1.91 -34.21
C PRO A 128 23.70 0.36 -34.25
N GLY A 129 22.66 -0.30 -33.74
CA GLY A 129 22.58 -1.78 -33.68
C GLY A 129 21.62 -2.31 -32.60
N LEU A 130 20.46 -1.65 -32.44
CA LEU A 130 19.26 -2.04 -31.67
C LEU A 130 19.45 -3.06 -30.52
N LYS A 131 19.99 -2.61 -29.38
CA LYS A 131 19.56 -3.15 -28.08
C LYS A 131 18.54 -2.19 -27.49
N LYS A 132 17.28 -2.62 -27.43
CA LYS A 132 16.21 -1.89 -26.73
C LYS A 132 16.66 -1.64 -25.29
N LEU A 133 16.51 -0.40 -24.81
CA LEU A 133 16.80 -0.04 -23.42
C LEU A 133 15.92 -0.94 -22.52
N ASN A 134 16.50 -1.93 -21.84
CA ASN A 134 15.71 -2.80 -20.96
C ASN A 134 15.70 -2.19 -19.56
N VAL A 135 14.69 -1.34 -19.31
CA VAL A 135 14.46 -0.71 -18.01
C VAL A 135 13.51 -1.61 -17.23
N ASP A 136 13.91 -2.00 -16.02
CA ASP A 136 12.99 -2.62 -15.07
C ASP A 136 11.90 -1.60 -14.71
N PRO A 137 10.62 -1.87 -15.05
CA PRO A 137 9.54 -0.92 -14.79
C PRO A 137 9.28 -0.64 -13.31
N GLN A 138 9.79 -1.48 -12.39
CA GLN A 138 9.51 -1.40 -10.95
C GLN A 138 8.01 -1.50 -10.62
N LEU A 139 7.26 -2.22 -11.46
CA LEU A 139 5.83 -2.44 -11.28
C LEU A 139 5.57 -3.72 -10.49
N ASN A 140 4.59 -3.69 -9.60
CA ASN A 140 4.08 -4.87 -8.94
C ASN A 140 3.11 -5.61 -9.87
N SER A 141 3.41 -6.86 -10.22
CA SER A 141 2.59 -7.67 -11.13
C SER A 141 1.18 -7.97 -10.60
N ASN A 142 0.95 -7.86 -9.28
CA ASN A 142 -0.36 -8.09 -8.68
C ASN A 142 -1.32 -6.91 -8.85
N TYR A 143 -0.80 -5.71 -9.11
CA TYR A 143 -1.59 -4.50 -9.29
C TYR A 143 -2.03 -4.38 -10.74
N THR A 144 -3.14 -5.04 -11.08
CA THR A 144 -3.74 -5.00 -12.41
C THR A 144 -5.17 -4.48 -12.36
N PHE A 145 -5.73 -4.14 -13.52
CA PHE A 145 -7.12 -3.69 -13.62
C PHE A 145 -8.15 -4.79 -13.30
N GLU A 146 -7.80 -6.06 -13.53
CA GLU A 146 -8.65 -7.21 -13.20
C GLU A 146 -8.79 -7.42 -11.69
N ASN A 147 -7.77 -7.02 -10.94
CA ASN A 147 -7.75 -7.02 -9.47
C ASN A 147 -8.24 -5.69 -8.86
N TYR A 148 -8.51 -4.68 -9.69
CA TYR A 148 -9.02 -3.38 -9.25
C TYR A 148 -10.53 -3.29 -9.45
N ILE A 149 -11.28 -3.52 -8.37
CA ILE A 149 -12.74 -3.53 -8.36
C ILE A 149 -13.28 -2.13 -8.67
N GLU A 150 -14.17 -2.06 -9.65
CA GLU A 150 -14.87 -0.84 -10.01
C GLU A 150 -16.04 -0.59 -9.06
N GLY A 151 -16.20 0.66 -8.65
CA GLY A 151 -17.38 1.19 -7.99
C GLY A 151 -17.56 2.66 -8.35
N ASP A 152 -18.68 3.26 -7.94
CA ASP A 152 -18.95 4.68 -8.19
C ASP A 152 -17.83 5.59 -7.65
N CYS A 153 -17.17 5.18 -6.56
CA CYS A 153 -16.11 5.91 -5.88
C CYS A 153 -14.79 6.01 -6.67
N ASN A 154 -14.58 5.17 -7.69
CA ASN A 154 -13.34 5.09 -8.46
C ASN A 154 -13.53 5.00 -9.98
N ARG A 155 -14.79 4.97 -10.46
CA ARG A 155 -15.15 4.79 -11.87
C ARG A 155 -14.45 5.78 -12.81
N LEU A 156 -14.42 7.07 -12.46
CA LEU A 156 -13.80 8.10 -13.30
C LEU A 156 -12.30 7.85 -13.46
N ALA A 157 -11.59 7.66 -12.34
CA ALA A 157 -10.16 7.41 -12.33
C ALA A 157 -9.82 6.10 -13.07
N ARG A 158 -10.60 5.03 -12.85
CA ARG A 158 -10.43 3.74 -13.52
C ARG A 158 -10.62 3.84 -15.03
N SER A 159 -11.71 4.50 -15.47
CA SER A 159 -12.02 4.69 -16.90
C SER A 159 -10.96 5.54 -17.61
N ALA A 160 -10.51 6.62 -16.95
CA ALA A 160 -9.39 7.43 -17.45
C ALA A 160 -8.10 6.61 -17.52
N GLY A 161 -7.85 5.76 -16.52
CA GLY A 161 -6.73 4.83 -16.50
C GLY A 161 -6.71 3.89 -17.71
N TYR A 162 -7.85 3.29 -18.07
CA TYR A 162 -7.95 2.47 -19.29
C TYR A 162 -7.68 3.26 -20.56
N ALA A 163 -8.21 4.48 -20.68
CA ALA A 163 -7.98 5.34 -21.84
C ALA A 163 -6.49 5.72 -21.96
N VAL A 164 -5.84 6.04 -20.85
CA VAL A 164 -4.40 6.29 -20.78
C VAL A 164 -3.60 5.04 -21.13
N ALA A 165 -4.00 3.87 -20.64
CA ALA A 165 -3.32 2.62 -20.92
C ALA A 165 -3.39 2.24 -22.41
N ALA A 166 -4.54 2.45 -23.05
CA ALA A 166 -4.75 2.15 -24.45
C ALA A 166 -4.00 3.11 -25.40
N LYS A 167 -3.80 4.38 -25.00
CA LYS A 167 -3.11 5.39 -25.81
C LYS A 167 -2.27 6.34 -24.95
N PRO A 168 -1.14 5.87 -24.39
CA PRO A 168 -0.33 6.65 -23.45
C PRO A 168 0.21 7.91 -24.13
N GLY A 169 -0.04 9.07 -23.53
CA GLY A 169 0.39 10.39 -24.01
C GLY A 169 -0.43 10.96 -25.16
N GLY A 170 -1.33 10.15 -25.76
CA GLY A 170 -2.17 10.56 -26.90
C GLY A 170 -3.62 10.91 -26.55
N THR A 171 -3.95 10.98 -25.25
CA THR A 171 -5.23 11.43 -24.72
C THR A 171 -5.12 12.85 -24.15
N SER A 172 -6.24 13.50 -23.84
CA SER A 172 -6.26 14.76 -23.08
C SER A 172 -5.89 14.58 -21.60
N PHE A 173 -5.68 13.35 -21.13
CA PHE A 173 -5.39 13.01 -19.74
C PHE A 173 -3.88 12.98 -19.47
N ASN A 174 -3.13 13.94 -20.03
CA ASN A 174 -1.70 14.07 -19.80
C ASN A 174 -1.36 15.43 -19.18
N PRO A 175 -0.97 15.48 -17.89
CA PRO A 175 -0.82 14.35 -16.98
C PRO A 175 -2.17 13.77 -16.49
N LEU A 176 -2.16 12.52 -16.06
CA LEU A 176 -3.24 11.93 -15.26
C LEU A 176 -2.84 12.03 -13.79
N MET A 177 -3.58 12.81 -13.00
CA MET A 177 -3.39 12.92 -11.57
C MET A 177 -4.49 12.17 -10.83
N ILE A 178 -4.12 11.17 -10.03
CA ILE A 178 -5.03 10.39 -9.19
C ILE A 178 -4.83 10.85 -7.75
N TYR A 179 -5.87 11.36 -7.10
CA TYR A 179 -5.75 11.81 -5.71
C TYR A 179 -6.87 11.30 -4.81
N GLY A 180 -6.66 11.28 -3.51
CA GLY A 180 -7.64 10.79 -2.54
C GLY A 180 -6.97 10.37 -1.24
N GLY A 181 -7.77 10.07 -0.22
CA GLY A 181 -7.27 9.63 1.09
C GLY A 181 -6.37 8.40 1.04
N VAL A 182 -5.68 8.13 2.15
CA VAL A 182 -4.81 6.96 2.31
C VAL A 182 -5.61 5.66 2.10
N GLY A 183 -4.99 4.66 1.49
CA GLY A 183 -5.59 3.33 1.35
C GLY A 183 -6.81 3.24 0.43
N LEU A 184 -7.01 4.19 -0.50
CA LEU A 184 -8.10 4.15 -1.50
C LEU A 184 -7.69 3.53 -2.86
N GLY A 185 -6.50 2.94 -2.95
CA GLY A 185 -6.04 2.24 -4.15
C GLY A 185 -5.35 3.13 -5.21
N LYS A 186 -4.86 4.33 -4.85
CA LYS A 186 -4.10 5.21 -5.75
C LYS A 186 -2.91 4.51 -6.41
N THR A 187 -2.01 3.96 -5.59
CA THR A 187 -0.82 3.22 -6.04
C THR A 187 -1.20 2.01 -6.89
N HIS A 188 -2.24 1.26 -6.48
CA HIS A 188 -2.72 0.10 -7.24
C HIS A 188 -3.18 0.55 -8.63
N LEU A 189 -4.06 1.54 -8.73
CA LEU A 189 -4.56 2.02 -10.02
C LEU A 189 -3.43 2.57 -10.92
N ALA A 190 -2.52 3.37 -10.35
CA ALA A 190 -1.41 3.93 -11.09
C ALA A 190 -0.49 2.84 -11.66
N GLN A 191 -0.18 1.80 -10.87
CA GLN A 191 0.62 0.66 -11.34
C GLN A 191 -0.17 -0.25 -12.29
N ALA A 192 -1.48 -0.40 -12.12
CA ALA A 192 -2.34 -1.14 -13.04
C ALA A 192 -2.31 -0.54 -14.45
N ILE A 193 -2.33 0.79 -14.56
CA ILE A 193 -2.13 1.48 -15.84
C ILE A 193 -0.76 1.13 -16.43
N GLY A 194 0.30 1.17 -15.61
CA GLY A 194 1.66 0.80 -16.05
C GLY A 194 1.77 -0.65 -16.55
N ASN A 195 1.19 -1.59 -15.80
CA ASN A 195 1.17 -3.01 -16.15
C ASN A 195 0.39 -3.24 -17.46
N GLU A 196 -0.75 -2.57 -17.64
CA GLU A 196 -1.54 -2.68 -18.86
C GLU A 196 -0.78 -2.14 -20.08
N ILE A 197 -0.10 -1.00 -19.94
CA ILE A 197 0.74 -0.44 -21.00
C ILE A 197 1.87 -1.40 -21.33
N LYS A 198 2.54 -1.97 -20.32
CA LYS A 198 3.65 -2.90 -20.57
C LYS A 198 3.19 -4.21 -21.21
N ARG A 199 1.99 -4.67 -20.87
CA ARG A 199 1.34 -5.85 -21.47
C ARG A 199 0.95 -5.62 -22.93
N SER A 200 0.29 -4.50 -23.23
CA SER A 200 -0.21 -4.18 -24.58
C SER A 200 0.86 -3.59 -25.51
N MET A 201 1.83 -2.86 -24.96
CA MET A 201 2.92 -2.20 -25.67
C MET A 201 4.28 -2.54 -25.04
N PRO A 202 4.80 -3.77 -25.23
CA PRO A 202 6.04 -4.24 -24.58
C PRO A 202 7.27 -3.38 -24.87
N ASP A 203 7.26 -2.66 -26.00
CA ASP A 203 8.36 -1.81 -26.46
C ASP A 203 8.42 -0.46 -25.76
N LYS A 204 7.35 -0.05 -25.06
CA LYS A 204 7.31 1.20 -24.30
C LYS A 204 8.17 1.11 -23.04
N LEU A 205 8.92 2.17 -22.78
CA LEU A 205 9.69 2.36 -21.55
C LEU A 205 8.77 2.93 -20.47
N VAL A 206 8.37 2.08 -19.54
CA VAL A 206 7.52 2.44 -18.40
C VAL A 206 8.37 2.41 -17.15
N ILE A 207 8.24 3.41 -16.28
CA ILE A 207 8.85 3.39 -14.95
C ILE A 207 7.86 3.83 -13.89
N TYR A 208 7.82 3.09 -12.80
CA TYR A 208 7.21 3.49 -11.54
C TYR A 208 8.29 3.94 -10.56
N VAL A 209 8.04 5.06 -9.88
CA VAL A 209 8.93 5.56 -8.82
C VAL A 209 8.12 6.33 -7.78
N SER A 210 8.41 6.10 -6.51
CA SER A 210 7.86 6.94 -5.43
C SER A 210 8.60 8.28 -5.38
N CYS A 211 7.90 9.34 -5.02
CA CYS A 211 8.48 10.67 -4.86
C CYS A 211 9.69 10.66 -3.90
N GLU A 212 9.65 9.86 -2.83
CA GLU A 212 10.77 9.70 -1.90
C GLU A 212 12.01 9.11 -2.58
N LYS A 213 11.83 8.03 -3.35
CA LYS A 213 12.92 7.38 -4.08
C LYS A 213 13.49 8.31 -5.15
N PHE A 214 12.65 9.07 -5.85
CA PHE A 214 13.09 10.10 -6.79
C PHE A 214 13.96 11.16 -6.10
N CYS A 215 13.52 11.65 -4.93
CA CYS A 215 14.31 12.60 -4.13
C CYS A 215 15.66 12.01 -3.72
N GLN A 216 15.68 10.76 -3.24
CA GLN A 216 16.90 10.08 -2.84
C GLN A 216 17.88 9.95 -4.03
N GLN A 217 17.40 9.47 -5.17
CA GLN A 217 18.20 9.34 -6.38
C GLN A 217 18.75 10.70 -6.87
N PHE A 218 17.96 11.77 -6.76
CA PHE A 218 18.43 13.11 -7.07
C PHE A 218 19.57 13.54 -6.14
N VAL A 219 19.41 13.36 -4.83
CA VAL A 219 20.46 13.64 -3.84
C VAL A 219 21.73 12.83 -4.10
N ASP A 220 21.60 11.57 -4.46
CA ASP A 220 22.75 10.73 -4.79
C ASP A 220 23.42 11.17 -6.09
N SER A 221 22.66 11.59 -7.10
CA SER A 221 23.21 12.15 -8.35
C SER A 221 23.95 13.46 -8.14
N LEU A 222 23.50 14.29 -7.18
CA LEU A 222 24.19 15.52 -6.78
C LEU A 222 25.54 15.21 -6.14
N LYS A 223 25.59 14.23 -5.23
CA LYS A 223 26.84 13.80 -4.57
C LYS A 223 27.86 13.25 -5.54
N ASN A 224 27.38 12.48 -6.53
CA ASN A 224 28.24 11.82 -7.51
C ASN A 224 28.47 12.65 -8.79
N ASN A 225 27.96 13.89 -8.85
CA ASN A 225 28.03 14.78 -10.01
C ASN A 225 27.50 14.17 -11.34
N THR A 226 26.43 13.37 -11.24
CA THR A 226 25.79 12.63 -12.35
C THR A 226 24.35 13.11 -12.62
N ILE A 227 24.08 14.39 -12.37
CA ILE A 227 22.74 15.00 -12.52
C ILE A 227 22.23 14.89 -13.95
N ASN A 228 23.11 15.10 -14.95
CA ASN A 228 22.73 15.01 -16.36
C ASN A 228 22.25 13.61 -16.72
N ASP A 229 22.91 12.57 -16.21
CA ASP A 229 22.51 11.20 -16.47
C ASP A 229 21.18 10.87 -15.79
N PHE A 230 20.96 11.39 -14.58
CA PHE A 230 19.67 11.30 -13.89
C PHE A 230 18.54 11.93 -14.72
N VAL A 231 18.73 13.15 -15.23
CA VAL A 231 17.74 13.83 -16.08
C VAL A 231 17.49 13.06 -17.36
N ASN A 232 18.55 12.67 -18.06
CA ASN A 232 18.46 11.94 -19.32
C ASN A 232 17.75 10.58 -19.15
N PHE A 233 18.00 9.89 -18.04
CA PHE A 233 17.34 8.63 -17.72
C PHE A 233 15.82 8.80 -17.64
N TYR A 234 15.35 9.78 -16.88
CA TYR A 234 13.91 10.02 -16.76
C TYR A 234 13.30 10.58 -18.05
N GLN A 235 14.00 11.46 -18.76
CA GLN A 235 13.54 12.00 -20.05
C GLN A 235 13.45 10.94 -21.15
N ALA A 236 14.18 9.83 -21.04
CA ALA A 236 14.13 8.72 -22.01
C ALA A 236 12.82 7.90 -21.92
N MET A 237 12.13 7.88 -20.77
CA MET A 237 10.94 7.07 -20.53
C MET A 237 9.77 7.48 -21.43
N ASP A 238 8.94 6.53 -21.87
CA ASP A 238 7.68 6.83 -22.57
C ASP A 238 6.54 7.12 -21.59
N VAL A 239 6.59 6.49 -20.41
CA VAL A 239 5.59 6.60 -19.36
C VAL A 239 6.29 6.70 -18.01
N ILE A 240 5.98 7.75 -17.25
CA ILE A 240 6.41 7.89 -15.85
C ILE A 240 5.19 7.83 -14.94
N ILE A 241 5.25 6.96 -13.95
CA ILE A 241 4.33 6.91 -12.82
C ILE A 241 5.07 7.42 -11.58
N MET A 242 4.67 8.59 -11.09
CA MET A 242 5.21 9.24 -9.91
C MET A 242 4.22 9.07 -8.74
N ASP A 243 4.55 8.21 -7.78
CA ASP A 243 3.68 7.97 -6.62
C ASP A 243 3.95 9.01 -5.51
N ASP A 244 2.91 9.41 -4.81
CA ASP A 244 2.95 10.26 -3.61
C ASP A 244 3.67 11.61 -3.81
N VAL A 245 3.27 12.39 -4.83
CA VAL A 245 3.89 13.68 -5.18
C VAL A 245 3.78 14.75 -4.09
N HIS A 246 2.93 14.55 -3.08
CA HIS A 246 2.87 15.40 -1.91
C HIS A 246 4.18 15.41 -1.12
N ASN A 247 5.02 14.38 -1.27
CA ASN A 247 6.34 14.28 -0.64
C ASN A 247 7.41 15.17 -1.29
N PHE A 248 7.07 15.93 -2.33
CA PHE A 248 7.92 17.01 -2.85
C PHE A 248 7.90 18.26 -1.97
N ALA A 249 6.93 18.40 -1.06
CA ALA A 249 6.76 19.58 -0.23
C ALA A 249 8.06 19.96 0.49
N GLY A 250 8.49 21.22 0.33
CA GLY A 250 9.71 21.77 0.94
C GLY A 250 11.04 21.32 0.30
N LYS A 251 11.01 20.54 -0.79
CA LYS A 251 12.21 20.07 -1.51
C LYS A 251 12.44 20.84 -2.81
N GLU A 252 12.65 22.15 -2.71
CA GLU A 252 12.72 23.11 -3.84
C GLU A 252 13.61 22.62 -5.00
N LYS A 253 14.88 22.28 -4.73
CA LYS A 253 15.80 21.78 -5.78
C LYS A 253 15.31 20.52 -6.49
N THR A 254 14.58 19.66 -5.77
CA THR A 254 14.03 18.44 -6.39
C THR A 254 12.78 18.77 -7.20
N GLN A 255 12.00 19.76 -6.77
CA GLN A 255 10.87 20.29 -7.53
C GLN A 255 11.34 20.95 -8.84
N ASP A 256 12.42 21.74 -8.80
CA ASP A 256 13.06 22.32 -9.99
C ASP A 256 13.39 21.26 -11.05
N ILE A 257 14.14 20.23 -10.66
CA ILE A 257 14.59 19.20 -11.60
C ILE A 257 13.41 18.38 -12.15
N PHE A 258 12.44 18.07 -11.29
CA PHE A 258 11.23 17.38 -11.70
C PHE A 258 10.39 18.23 -12.66
N PHE A 259 10.30 19.54 -12.44
CA PHE A 259 9.61 20.46 -13.35
C PHE A 259 10.22 20.42 -14.76
N HIS A 260 11.55 20.40 -14.88
CA HIS A 260 12.22 20.28 -16.17
C HIS A 260 11.96 18.94 -16.86
N ILE A 261 12.05 17.83 -16.11
CA ILE A 261 11.73 16.49 -16.61
C ILE A 261 10.27 16.42 -17.09
N PHE A 262 9.34 16.91 -16.27
CA PHE A 262 7.91 16.94 -16.57
C PHE A 262 7.62 17.68 -17.89
N ASN A 263 8.20 18.88 -18.06
CA ASN A 263 8.02 19.68 -19.28
C ASN A 263 8.44 18.91 -20.53
N HIS A 264 9.64 18.33 -20.49
CA HIS A 264 10.20 17.61 -21.62
C HIS A 264 9.31 16.43 -22.02
N LEU A 265 8.86 15.65 -21.03
CA LEU A 265 7.98 14.50 -21.27
C LEU A 265 6.64 14.94 -21.86
N HIS A 266 6.02 15.97 -21.29
CA HIS A 266 4.73 16.49 -21.73
C HIS A 266 4.81 17.02 -23.17
N GLN A 267 5.81 17.84 -23.49
CA GLN A 267 6.05 18.38 -24.84
C GLN A 267 6.35 17.29 -25.87
N SER A 268 7.00 16.21 -25.44
CA SER A 268 7.31 15.05 -26.29
C SER A 268 6.13 14.08 -26.44
N GLY A 269 4.96 14.39 -25.89
CA GLY A 269 3.79 13.51 -25.93
C GLY A 269 3.97 12.21 -25.12
N LYS A 270 4.88 12.20 -24.14
CA LYS A 270 5.12 11.07 -23.24
C LYS A 270 4.15 11.16 -22.06
N GLN A 271 3.68 10.01 -21.58
CA GLN A 271 2.64 9.97 -20.55
C GLN A 271 3.23 10.23 -19.16
N VAL A 272 2.59 11.12 -18.40
CA VAL A 272 2.87 11.32 -16.99
C VAL A 272 1.65 10.93 -16.16
N ILE A 273 1.84 10.07 -15.16
CA ILE A 273 0.82 9.67 -14.18
C ILE A 273 1.33 10.05 -12.81
N LEU A 274 0.52 10.76 -12.02
CA LEU A 274 0.88 11.26 -10.70
C LEU A 274 -0.15 10.76 -9.68
N THR A 275 0.30 10.46 -8.47
CA THR A 275 -0.61 10.21 -7.35
C THR A 275 -0.38 11.16 -6.17
N SER A 276 -1.43 11.43 -5.39
CA SER A 276 -1.34 12.30 -4.21
C SER A 276 -2.40 11.97 -3.16
N ASP A 277 -2.09 12.17 -1.89
CA ASP A 277 -3.07 12.08 -0.80
C ASP A 277 -4.06 13.26 -0.77
N LYS A 278 -3.74 14.34 -1.47
CA LYS A 278 -4.51 15.59 -1.50
C LYS A 278 -4.72 16.08 -2.92
N ALA A 279 -5.81 16.82 -3.13
CA ALA A 279 -6.04 17.50 -4.39
C ALA A 279 -4.91 18.51 -4.67
N PRO A 280 -4.60 18.82 -5.95
CA PRO A 280 -3.49 19.72 -6.28
C PRO A 280 -3.62 21.13 -5.71
N LYS A 281 -4.82 21.60 -5.36
CA LYS A 281 -5.03 22.88 -4.67
C LYS A 281 -4.62 22.86 -3.18
N ASP A 282 -4.60 21.68 -2.56
CA ASP A 282 -4.37 21.48 -1.13
C ASP A 282 -2.93 20.99 -0.84
N LEU A 283 -2.10 20.95 -1.88
CA LEU A 283 -0.69 20.55 -1.84
C LEU A 283 0.20 21.71 -1.35
N ALA A 284 0.25 21.90 -0.04
CA ALA A 284 1.13 22.89 0.58
C ALA A 284 2.62 22.55 0.39
N GLY A 285 3.45 23.58 0.16
CA GLY A 285 4.91 23.42 0.01
C GLY A 285 5.38 22.97 -1.38
N LEU A 286 4.46 22.86 -2.35
CA LEU A 286 4.80 22.73 -3.77
C LEU A 286 4.75 24.10 -4.47
N GLU A 287 5.66 24.31 -5.41
CA GLU A 287 5.69 25.52 -6.22
C GLU A 287 4.44 25.67 -7.11
N GLU A 288 3.92 26.89 -7.23
CA GLU A 288 2.70 27.17 -8.00
C GLU A 288 2.78 26.70 -9.45
N ARG A 289 3.97 26.79 -10.06
CA ARG A 289 4.20 26.31 -11.43
C ARG A 289 4.01 24.81 -11.57
N LEU A 290 4.42 24.00 -10.59
CA LEU A 290 4.16 22.56 -10.62
C LEU A 290 2.68 22.25 -10.41
N LEU A 291 2.03 22.96 -9.46
CA LEU A 291 0.60 22.81 -9.22
C LEU A 291 -0.24 23.15 -10.46
N SER A 292 0.15 24.17 -11.22
CA SER A 292 -0.46 24.51 -12.51
C SER A 292 -0.36 23.36 -13.50
N ARG A 293 0.81 22.70 -13.57
CA ARG A 293 1.05 21.56 -14.47
C ARG A 293 0.28 20.31 -14.11
N PHE A 294 0.12 20.04 -12.83
CA PHE A 294 -0.67 18.90 -12.37
C PHE A 294 -2.15 19.05 -12.77
N LYS A 295 -2.62 20.29 -12.95
CA LYS A 295 -3.98 20.63 -13.39
C LYS A 295 -4.15 20.66 -14.92
N TRP A 296 -3.09 20.52 -15.72
CA TRP A 296 -3.19 20.64 -17.18
C TRP A 296 -3.94 19.49 -17.87
N GLY A 297 -3.93 18.30 -17.25
CA GLY A 297 -4.63 17.13 -17.77
C GLY A 297 -5.87 16.80 -16.94
N LEU A 298 -6.06 15.53 -16.62
CA LEU A 298 -7.18 15.09 -15.79
C LEU A 298 -6.73 14.90 -14.34
N SER A 299 -7.42 15.58 -13.42
CA SER A 299 -7.33 15.28 -11.99
C SER A 299 -8.57 14.49 -11.58
N ALA A 300 -8.39 13.22 -11.21
CA ALA A 300 -9.46 12.32 -10.80
C ALA A 300 -9.32 11.99 -9.32
N ASP A 301 -10.41 12.15 -8.58
CA ASP A 301 -10.51 11.79 -7.17
C ASP A 301 -10.88 10.32 -6.98
N LEU A 302 -10.31 9.71 -5.94
CA LEU A 302 -10.74 8.44 -5.38
C LEU A 302 -11.45 8.72 -4.07
N GLN A 303 -12.69 8.22 -3.98
CA GLN A 303 -13.53 8.34 -2.80
C GLN A 303 -13.55 7.02 -2.02
N ILE A 304 -14.08 7.09 -0.81
CA ILE A 304 -14.31 5.91 0.03
C ILE A 304 -15.33 4.99 -0.69
N PRO A 305 -15.03 3.69 -0.84
CA PRO A 305 -15.95 2.74 -1.47
C PRO A 305 -17.21 2.54 -0.62
N ASP A 306 -18.34 2.34 -1.28
CA ASP A 306 -19.59 1.96 -0.65
C ASP A 306 -19.54 0.51 -0.13
N LEU A 307 -20.58 0.10 0.61
CA LEU A 307 -20.63 -1.24 1.21
C LEU A 307 -20.53 -2.35 0.16
N GLU A 308 -21.22 -2.20 -0.96
CA GLU A 308 -21.21 -3.18 -2.06
C GLU A 308 -19.80 -3.34 -2.65
N THR A 309 -19.13 -2.22 -2.95
CA THR A 309 -17.75 -2.23 -3.46
C THR A 309 -16.79 -2.82 -2.42
N ARG A 310 -16.94 -2.51 -1.12
CA ARG A 310 -16.11 -3.10 -0.04
C ARG A 310 -16.27 -4.61 0.05
N ILE A 311 -17.49 -5.13 -0.04
CA ILE A 311 -17.75 -6.57 -0.05
C ILE A 311 -17.13 -7.21 -1.29
N ALA A 312 -17.27 -6.57 -2.47
CA ALA A 312 -16.67 -7.06 -3.71
C ALA A 312 -15.13 -7.11 -3.64
N ILE A 313 -14.50 -6.09 -3.05
CA ILE A 313 -13.05 -6.06 -2.79
C ILE A 313 -12.63 -7.24 -1.91
N LEU A 314 -13.31 -7.45 -0.77
CA LEU A 314 -13.00 -8.58 0.12
C LEU A 314 -13.16 -9.92 -0.58
N ARG A 315 -14.27 -10.14 -1.30
CA ARG A 315 -14.52 -11.39 -2.04
C ARG A 315 -13.46 -11.64 -3.10
N LYS A 316 -13.05 -10.62 -3.84
CA LYS A 316 -12.00 -10.74 -4.85
C LYS A 316 -10.66 -11.12 -4.21
N LYS A 317 -10.34 -10.53 -3.06
CA LYS A 317 -9.13 -10.84 -2.31
C LYS A 317 -9.14 -12.26 -1.78
N MET A 318 -10.24 -12.67 -1.15
CA MET A 318 -10.47 -14.03 -0.69
C MET A 318 -10.30 -15.06 -1.81
N TYR A 319 -10.87 -14.79 -2.99
CA TYR A 319 -10.71 -15.66 -4.16
C TYR A 319 -9.26 -15.75 -4.63
N ALA A 320 -8.54 -14.62 -4.68
CA ALA A 320 -7.13 -14.60 -5.07
C ALA A 320 -6.24 -15.38 -4.09
N ASP A 321 -6.57 -15.31 -2.79
CA ASP A 321 -5.80 -15.95 -1.72
C ASP A 321 -6.25 -17.41 -1.46
N GLY A 322 -7.30 -17.89 -2.13
CA GLY A 322 -7.85 -19.24 -1.95
C GLY A 322 -8.54 -19.45 -0.60
N ILE A 323 -9.17 -18.40 -0.06
CA ILE A 323 -9.72 -18.34 1.29
C ILE A 323 -11.24 -18.33 1.24
N GLU A 324 -11.87 -19.15 2.07
CA GLU A 324 -13.32 -19.13 2.28
C GLU A 324 -13.66 -18.60 3.67
N LEU A 325 -14.52 -17.57 3.72
CA LEU A 325 -15.07 -17.00 4.94
C LEU A 325 -16.60 -17.05 4.86
N PRO A 326 -17.29 -17.25 5.99
CA PRO A 326 -18.74 -17.13 6.02
C PRO A 326 -19.21 -15.75 5.54
N GLY A 327 -20.27 -15.68 4.73
CA GLY A 327 -20.78 -14.43 4.18
C GLY A 327 -21.09 -13.38 5.24
N GLU A 328 -21.67 -13.81 6.37
CA GLU A 328 -21.98 -12.94 7.52
C GLU A 328 -20.73 -12.27 8.11
N VAL A 329 -19.58 -12.95 8.08
CA VAL A 329 -18.31 -12.40 8.56
C VAL A 329 -17.79 -11.34 7.59
N VAL A 330 -17.85 -11.60 6.28
CA VAL A 330 -17.45 -10.65 5.24
C VAL A 330 -18.30 -9.38 5.31
N GLU A 331 -19.62 -9.54 5.42
CA GLU A 331 -20.56 -8.42 5.58
C GLU A 331 -20.29 -7.65 6.87
N TYR A 332 -20.05 -8.35 7.99
CA TYR A 332 -19.72 -7.70 9.25
C TYR A 332 -18.42 -6.90 9.17
N VAL A 333 -17.36 -7.44 8.57
CA VAL A 333 -16.08 -6.73 8.36
C VAL A 333 -16.31 -5.48 7.50
N ALA A 334 -17.01 -5.62 6.37
CA ALA A 334 -17.28 -4.51 5.44
C ALA A 334 -18.20 -3.42 6.02
N HIS A 335 -19.11 -3.78 6.93
CA HIS A 335 -19.99 -2.82 7.59
C HIS A 335 -19.26 -2.03 8.69
N ASN A 336 -18.32 -2.67 9.43
CA ASN A 336 -17.65 -2.02 10.56
C ASN A 336 -16.36 -1.29 10.19
N ILE A 337 -15.81 -1.52 8.99
CA ILE A 337 -14.63 -0.81 8.48
C ILE A 337 -15.00 -0.03 7.22
N ASP A 338 -15.17 1.27 7.39
CA ASP A 338 -15.57 2.23 6.36
C ASP A 338 -14.50 3.29 6.05
N ASN A 339 -13.36 3.31 6.77
CA ASN A 339 -12.34 4.35 6.59
C ASN A 339 -11.56 4.22 5.26
N ASN A 340 -10.92 3.07 5.02
CA ASN A 340 -10.09 2.83 3.84
C ASN A 340 -9.92 1.33 3.54
N VAL A 341 -9.55 1.00 2.29
CA VAL A 341 -9.42 -0.39 1.82
C VAL A 341 -8.26 -1.11 2.51
N ARG A 342 -7.20 -0.39 2.91
CA ARG A 342 -6.05 -0.98 3.59
C ARG A 342 -6.42 -1.53 4.97
N GLU A 343 -7.25 -0.82 5.74
CA GLU A 343 -7.79 -1.30 7.01
C GLU A 343 -8.72 -2.50 6.82
N LEU A 344 -9.53 -2.48 5.75
CA LEU A 344 -10.42 -3.58 5.40
C LEU A 344 -9.63 -4.87 5.13
N GLU A 345 -8.60 -4.79 4.31
CA GLU A 345 -7.67 -5.89 4.05
C GLU A 345 -6.91 -6.30 5.32
N GLY A 346 -6.41 -5.33 6.10
CA GLY A 346 -5.67 -5.59 7.34
C GLY A 346 -6.50 -6.33 8.39
N ALA A 347 -7.79 -6.01 8.50
CA ALA A 347 -8.70 -6.72 9.40
C ALA A 347 -8.98 -8.14 8.94
N MET A 348 -9.16 -8.37 7.63
CA MET A 348 -9.31 -9.71 7.06
C MET A 348 -8.06 -10.55 7.34
N VAL A 349 -6.86 -10.02 7.06
CA VAL A 349 -5.59 -10.70 7.35
C VAL A 349 -5.44 -11.00 8.85
N SER A 350 -5.83 -10.06 9.71
CA SER A 350 -5.77 -10.26 11.17
C SER A 350 -6.73 -11.34 11.67
N LEU A 351 -7.93 -11.41 11.08
CA LEU A 351 -8.92 -12.44 11.37
C LEU A 351 -8.38 -13.83 10.99
N LEU A 352 -7.83 -13.94 9.78
CA LEU A 352 -7.24 -15.17 9.25
C LEU A 352 -6.05 -15.65 10.07
N ALA A 353 -5.16 -14.72 10.45
CA ALA A 353 -4.01 -15.03 11.30
C ALA A 353 -4.45 -15.63 12.63
N GLN A 354 -5.49 -15.10 13.26
CA GLN A 354 -5.96 -15.59 14.56
C GLN A 354 -6.76 -16.87 14.51
N ALA A 355 -7.51 -17.11 13.45
CA ALA A 355 -8.12 -18.40 13.19
C ALA A 355 -7.05 -19.48 13.01
N THR A 356 -6.02 -19.18 12.20
CA THR A 356 -4.91 -20.09 11.92
C THR A 356 -4.08 -20.39 13.17
N LEU A 357 -3.68 -19.36 13.93
CA LEU A 357 -2.85 -19.50 15.13
C LEU A 357 -3.55 -20.24 16.26
N ASN A 358 -4.85 -19.99 16.46
CA ASN A 358 -5.61 -20.64 17.53
C ASN A 358 -6.30 -21.94 17.09
N LYS A 359 -6.16 -22.32 15.81
CA LYS A 359 -6.88 -23.45 15.19
C LYS A 359 -8.37 -23.41 15.47
N LYS A 360 -8.97 -22.23 15.31
CA LYS A 360 -10.41 -22.00 15.47
C LYS A 360 -11.03 -21.74 14.11
N GLU A 361 -12.26 -22.18 13.94
CA GLU A 361 -13.06 -21.77 12.80
C GLU A 361 -13.36 -20.27 12.86
N ILE A 362 -13.53 -19.68 11.68
CA ILE A 362 -13.83 -18.26 11.57
C ILE A 362 -15.33 -18.08 11.71
N ASP A 363 -15.76 -17.56 12.85
CA ASP A 363 -17.15 -17.24 13.13
C ASP A 363 -17.35 -15.73 13.37
N LEU A 364 -18.61 -15.32 13.43
CA LEU A 364 -19.00 -13.94 13.71
C LEU A 364 -18.53 -13.48 15.10
N ALA A 365 -18.39 -14.39 16.07
CA ALA A 365 -17.96 -14.07 17.43
C ALA A 365 -16.47 -13.66 17.46
N LEU A 366 -15.61 -14.40 16.78
CA LEU A 366 -14.21 -14.10 16.59
C LEU A 366 -14.04 -12.78 15.84
N ALA A 367 -14.81 -12.57 14.77
CA ALA A 367 -14.80 -11.31 14.02
C ALA A 367 -15.13 -10.10 14.92
N LYS A 368 -16.22 -10.19 15.71
CA LYS A 368 -16.60 -9.18 16.70
C LYS A 368 -15.51 -8.91 17.73
N GLN A 369 -14.84 -9.96 18.22
CA GLN A 369 -13.77 -9.81 19.20
C GLN A 369 -12.56 -9.05 18.61
N MET A 370 -12.16 -9.38 17.39
CA MET A 370 -10.98 -8.79 16.73
C MET A 370 -11.23 -7.36 16.28
N LEU A 371 -12.40 -7.12 15.69
CA LEU A 371 -12.78 -5.81 15.16
C LEU A 371 -12.99 -4.76 16.26
N LYS A 372 -13.25 -5.14 17.52
CA LYS A 372 -13.28 -4.20 18.65
C LYS A 372 -12.00 -3.34 18.74
N ASN A 373 -10.85 -3.87 18.34
CA ASN A 373 -9.59 -3.12 18.36
C ASN A 373 -9.45 -2.16 17.18
N PHE A 374 -9.99 -2.52 16.01
CA PHE A 374 -10.01 -1.66 14.82
C PHE A 374 -11.04 -0.51 14.97
N ILE A 375 -12.23 -0.83 15.48
CA ILE A 375 -13.33 0.11 15.71
C ILE A 375 -12.95 1.14 16.81
N LYS A 376 -12.11 0.77 17.78
CA LYS A 376 -11.61 1.70 18.81
C LYS A 376 -10.69 2.80 18.26
N ASN A 377 -10.14 2.62 17.04
CA ASN A 377 -9.34 3.65 16.36
C ASN A 377 -10.14 4.50 15.38
N THR A 378 -11.43 4.21 15.18
CA THR A 378 -12.39 5.24 14.75
C THR A 378 -12.52 6.17 15.94
N SER A 379 -11.62 7.15 16.05
CA SER A 379 -11.73 8.23 17.02
C SER A 379 -13.19 8.66 17.01
N LYS A 380 -13.90 8.48 18.13
CA LYS A 380 -15.16 9.19 18.31
C LYS A 380 -14.83 10.62 17.97
N GLU A 381 -15.36 11.15 16.85
CA GLU A 381 -15.17 12.55 16.54
C GLU A 381 -15.65 13.28 17.79
N ILE A 382 -14.72 13.98 18.44
CA ILE A 382 -15.01 14.66 19.69
C ILE A 382 -16.05 15.71 19.30
N SER A 383 -17.32 15.46 19.61
CA SER A 383 -18.40 16.36 19.22
C SER A 383 -18.50 17.51 20.22
N MET A 384 -19.10 18.63 19.80
CA MET A 384 -19.32 19.77 20.69
C MET A 384 -20.26 19.41 21.85
N GLU A 385 -21.24 18.52 21.60
CA GLU A 385 -22.12 17.98 22.63
C GLU A 385 -21.36 17.15 23.67
N TYR A 386 -20.41 16.33 23.21
CA TYR A 386 -19.59 15.51 24.10
C TYR A 386 -18.68 16.36 24.98
N ILE A 387 -17.99 17.36 24.39
CA ILE A 387 -17.18 18.33 25.13
C ILE A 387 -18.04 19.07 26.15
N GLN A 388 -19.20 19.59 25.75
CA GLN A 388 -20.10 20.31 26.63
C GLN A 388 -20.51 19.44 27.82
N LYS A 389 -20.93 18.20 27.57
CA LYS A 389 -21.36 17.27 28.63
C LYS A 389 -20.21 16.97 29.60
N LEU A 390 -19.01 16.68 29.08
CA LEU A 390 -17.83 16.37 29.89
C LEU A 390 -17.43 17.54 30.80
N VAL A 391 -17.45 18.76 30.26
CA VAL A 391 -17.13 19.98 31.04
C VAL A 391 -18.22 20.25 32.07
N CYS A 392 -19.50 20.08 31.71
CA CYS A 392 -20.63 20.26 32.63
C CYS A 392 -20.58 19.28 33.81
N GLU A 393 -20.24 18.02 33.54
CA GLU A 393 -20.06 16.99 34.55
C GLU A 393 -18.87 17.31 35.48
N TYR A 394 -17.77 17.83 34.94
CA TYR A 394 -16.60 18.22 35.74
C TYR A 394 -16.89 19.38 36.71
N PHE A 395 -17.68 20.36 36.28
CA PHE A 395 -18.03 21.54 37.09
C PHE A 395 -19.35 21.40 37.84
N GLU A 396 -20.00 20.22 37.77
CA GLU A 396 -21.33 19.95 38.38
C GLU A 396 -22.40 20.97 37.98
N VAL A 397 -22.35 21.46 36.73
CA VAL A 397 -23.31 22.44 36.20
C VAL A 397 -24.29 21.78 35.21
N PRO A 398 -25.58 22.18 35.20
CA PRO A 398 -26.52 21.71 34.18
C PRO A 398 -26.14 22.17 32.77
N VAL A 399 -26.29 21.28 31.78
CA VAL A 399 -25.92 21.53 30.37
C VAL A 399 -26.64 22.75 29.79
N ASP A 400 -27.90 22.96 30.15
CA ASP A 400 -28.73 24.09 29.67
C ASP A 400 -28.22 25.44 30.19
N MET A 401 -27.61 25.46 31.38
CA MET A 401 -27.09 26.68 31.99
C MET A 401 -25.87 27.21 31.24
N VAL A 402 -25.09 26.33 30.61
CA VAL A 402 -23.97 26.73 29.76
C VAL A 402 -24.43 27.48 28.52
N LYS A 403 -25.67 27.28 28.05
CA LYS A 403 -26.25 28.06 26.93
C LYS A 403 -26.87 29.39 27.39
N SER A 404 -27.33 29.48 28.64
CA SER A 404 -27.99 30.66 29.22
C SER A 404 -27.14 31.94 29.22
N GLN A 405 -27.74 33.11 29.52
CA GLN A 405 -27.01 34.38 29.66
C GLN A 405 -26.46 34.66 31.08
N THR A 406 -26.45 33.66 31.97
CA THR A 406 -25.98 33.85 33.34
C THR A 406 -24.50 34.27 33.42
N ARG A 407 -24.20 35.12 34.40
CA ARG A 407 -22.85 35.65 34.71
C ARG A 407 -22.21 34.97 35.93
N LYS A 408 -22.81 33.91 36.47
CA LYS A 408 -22.22 33.13 37.57
C LYS A 408 -20.85 32.58 37.14
N ARG A 409 -19.83 32.80 37.95
CA ARG A 409 -18.42 32.53 37.63
C ARG A 409 -18.18 31.10 37.15
N GLU A 410 -18.71 30.10 37.86
CA GLU A 410 -18.54 28.68 37.54
C GLU A 410 -19.15 28.31 36.16
N ILE A 411 -20.33 28.85 35.85
CA ILE A 411 -21.01 28.59 34.57
C ILE A 411 -20.30 29.30 33.43
N VAL A 412 -19.76 30.50 33.67
CA VAL A 412 -18.94 31.23 32.70
C VAL A 412 -17.65 30.48 32.40
N GLN A 413 -16.97 29.95 33.43
CA GLN A 413 -15.76 29.15 33.26
C GLN A 413 -16.04 27.85 32.49
N ALA A 414 -17.08 27.10 32.87
CA ALA A 414 -17.50 25.91 32.14
C ALA A 414 -17.80 26.21 30.66
N ARG A 415 -18.46 27.34 30.37
CA ARG A 415 -18.74 27.80 29.00
C ARG A 415 -17.47 28.13 28.22
N GLN A 416 -16.57 28.91 28.81
CA GLN A 416 -15.32 29.33 28.16
C GLN A 416 -14.41 28.13 27.86
N ILE A 417 -14.26 27.20 28.82
CA ILE A 417 -13.51 25.95 28.63
C ILE A 417 -14.15 25.09 27.54
N SER A 418 -15.48 24.98 27.51
CA SER A 418 -16.20 24.23 26.47
C SER A 418 -15.95 24.81 25.07
N MET A 419 -15.97 26.14 24.92
CA MET A 419 -15.68 26.83 23.66
C MET A 419 -14.22 26.64 23.22
N TYR A 420 -13.28 26.79 24.15
CA TYR A 420 -11.85 26.60 23.91
C TYR A 420 -11.55 25.17 23.44
N LEU A 421 -12.03 24.17 24.18
CA LEU A 421 -11.84 22.76 23.81
C LEU A 421 -12.55 22.43 22.50
N SER A 422 -13.73 23.00 22.24
CA SER A 422 -14.44 22.82 20.97
C SER A 422 -13.64 23.38 19.79
N LYS A 423 -12.92 24.50 19.98
CA LYS A 423 -12.06 25.07 18.96
C LYS A 423 -10.80 24.23 18.71
N SER A 424 -10.23 23.63 19.75
CA SER A 424 -8.98 22.87 19.65
C SER A 424 -9.17 21.41 19.22
N HIS A 425 -10.32 20.80 19.53
CA HIS A 425 -10.56 19.36 19.33
C HIS A 425 -11.64 19.04 18.28
N THR A 426 -12.27 20.05 17.67
CA THR A 426 -13.27 19.85 16.60
C THR A 426 -12.91 20.63 15.34
N LYS A 427 -13.46 20.24 14.19
CA LYS A 427 -13.32 20.97 12.91
C LYS A 427 -14.32 22.15 12.77
N SER A 428 -15.04 22.49 13.84
CA SER A 428 -16.10 23.50 13.80
C SER A 428 -15.56 24.92 13.66
N SER A 429 -16.25 25.75 12.86
CA SER A 429 -15.92 27.17 12.73
C SER A 429 -16.30 27.95 14.00
N LEU A 430 -15.65 29.10 14.24
CA LEU A 430 -15.97 29.97 15.38
C LEU A 430 -17.45 30.40 15.39
N LYS A 431 -18.04 30.61 14.21
CA LYS A 431 -19.46 30.94 14.05
C LYS A 431 -20.36 29.76 14.46
N THR A 432 -19.98 28.54 14.09
CA THR A 432 -20.69 27.30 14.44
C THR A 432 -20.63 27.05 15.95
N ILE A 433 -19.45 27.24 16.56
CA ILE A 433 -19.25 27.10 18.01
C ILE A 433 -20.11 28.13 18.76
N GLY A 434 -20.09 29.40 18.33
CA GLY A 434 -20.89 30.46 18.93
C GLY A 434 -22.39 30.18 18.86
N ALA A 435 -22.88 29.73 17.70
CA ALA A 435 -24.28 29.33 17.51
C ALA A 435 -24.68 28.19 18.46
N PHE A 436 -23.84 27.16 18.60
CA PHE A 436 -24.10 26.01 19.47
C PHE A 436 -24.21 26.40 20.95
N PHE A 437 -23.35 27.31 21.41
CA PHE A 437 -23.37 27.83 22.78
C PHE A 437 -24.30 29.04 22.93
N GLY A 438 -25.57 28.91 22.53
CA GLY A 438 -26.62 29.90 22.79
C GLY A 438 -26.64 31.10 21.87
N GLY A 439 -26.30 30.94 20.58
CA GLY A 439 -26.45 31.99 19.57
C GLY A 439 -25.46 33.15 19.69
N ARG A 440 -24.25 32.89 20.19
CA ARG A 440 -23.21 33.90 20.44
C ARG A 440 -22.38 34.20 19.19
N ASP A 441 -21.90 35.44 19.11
CA ASP A 441 -21.04 35.88 18.01
C ASP A 441 -19.65 35.24 18.06
N HIS A 442 -19.03 35.13 16.89
CA HIS A 442 -17.67 34.61 16.73
C HIS A 442 -16.63 35.36 17.60
N SER A 443 -16.82 36.67 17.82
CA SER A 443 -15.99 37.51 18.70
C SER A 443 -16.03 37.06 20.16
N THR A 444 -17.18 36.56 20.63
CA THR A 444 -17.32 36.02 21.99
C THR A 444 -16.53 34.72 22.16
N VAL A 445 -16.47 33.90 21.11
CA VAL A 445 -15.68 32.66 21.11
C VAL A 445 -14.18 32.96 21.12
N ILE A 446 -13.74 33.97 20.35
CA ILE A 446 -12.34 34.43 20.35
C ILE A 446 -11.95 34.92 21.74
N TYR A 447 -12.77 35.80 22.34
CA TYR A 447 -12.53 36.32 23.68
C TYR A 447 -12.49 35.19 24.73
N ALA A 448 -13.40 34.20 24.63
CA ALA A 448 -13.39 33.04 25.51
C ALA A 448 -12.10 32.20 25.40
N CYS A 449 -11.58 32.01 24.18
CA CYS A 449 -10.33 31.27 23.98
C CYS A 449 -9.13 32.01 24.59
N GLN A 450 -9.01 33.31 24.33
CA GLN A 450 -7.94 34.15 24.90
C GLN A 450 -8.01 34.16 26.43
N THR A 451 -9.21 34.32 27.00
CA THR A 451 -9.40 34.31 28.45
C THR A 451 -8.95 32.98 29.07
N VAL A 452 -9.20 31.85 28.40
CA VAL A 452 -8.78 30.54 28.87
C VAL A 452 -7.26 30.39 28.81
N GLU A 453 -6.62 30.86 27.74
CA GLU A 453 -5.15 30.87 27.60
C GLU A 453 -4.49 31.72 28.71
N ASP A 454 -4.98 32.95 28.92
CA ASP A 454 -4.46 33.84 29.96
C ASP A 454 -4.63 33.23 31.37
N LEU A 455 -5.76 32.57 31.64
CA LEU A 455 -6.03 31.92 32.92
C LEU A 455 -5.21 30.64 33.14
N ILE A 456 -4.85 29.91 32.06
CA ILE A 456 -3.95 28.76 32.14
C ILE A 456 -2.54 29.20 32.59
N ASP A 457 -2.10 30.38 32.18
CA ASP A 457 -0.77 30.90 32.52
C ASP A 457 -0.74 31.57 33.90
N THR A 458 -1.84 32.20 34.32
CA THR A 458 -1.90 32.97 35.57
C THR A 458 -2.45 32.19 36.77
N ASP A 459 -3.35 31.22 36.59
CA ASP A 459 -4.00 30.48 37.68
C ASP A 459 -3.68 28.97 37.63
N LYS A 460 -2.86 28.53 38.61
CA LYS A 460 -2.46 27.12 38.75
C LYS A 460 -3.64 26.16 38.97
N LYS A 461 -4.72 26.60 39.65
CA LYS A 461 -5.92 25.76 39.87
C LYS A 461 -6.72 25.63 38.57
N PHE A 462 -6.89 26.73 37.86
CA PHE A 462 -7.58 26.73 36.56
C PHE A 462 -6.84 25.87 35.53
N LYS A 463 -5.51 25.95 35.50
CA LYS A 463 -4.66 25.08 34.68
C LYS A 463 -4.87 23.59 34.97
N ALA A 464 -5.01 23.21 36.23
CA ALA A 464 -5.28 21.83 36.62
C ALA A 464 -6.65 21.36 36.08
N TYR A 465 -7.69 22.21 36.18
CA TYR A 465 -9.02 21.88 35.64
C TYR A 465 -9.01 21.62 34.14
N VAL A 466 -8.37 22.50 33.36
CA VAL A 466 -8.28 22.32 31.90
C VAL A 466 -7.49 21.06 31.55
N HIS A 467 -6.38 20.80 32.24
CA HIS A 467 -5.55 19.64 31.99
C HIS A 467 -6.27 18.31 32.32
N ASP A 468 -7.02 18.25 33.42
CA ASP A 468 -7.80 17.07 33.80
C ASP A 468 -8.90 16.77 32.79
N ILE A 469 -9.61 17.79 32.33
CA ILE A 469 -10.65 17.66 31.30
C ILE A 469 -10.03 17.20 29.98
N GLN A 470 -8.89 17.79 29.57
CA GLN A 470 -8.15 17.35 28.37
C GLN A 470 -7.68 15.90 28.46
N LYS A 471 -7.26 15.45 29.65
CA LYS A 471 -6.86 14.06 29.88
C LYS A 471 -8.05 13.11 29.75
N LYS A 472 -9.21 13.45 30.34
CA LYS A 472 -10.46 12.67 30.19
C LYS A 472 -10.92 12.62 28.73
N LEU A 473 -10.75 13.71 27.99
CA LEU A 473 -11.07 13.82 26.57
C LEU A 473 -10.19 12.91 25.68
N LYS A 474 -8.94 12.66 26.07
CA LYS A 474 -7.99 11.78 25.36
C LYS A 474 -8.14 10.29 25.72
N MET A 475 -8.76 9.98 26.85
CA MET A 475 -8.92 8.62 27.36
C MET A 475 -10.28 7.98 27.01
N SER A 476 -11.17 8.72 26.35
CA SER A 476 -12.54 8.33 25.99
C SER A 476 -12.74 8.21 24.49
#